data_AF-A0A3A2ZH59-F1
#
_entry.id   AF-A0A3A2ZH59-F1
#
_cell.length_a   1.000
_cell.length_b   1.000
_cell.length_c   1.000
_cell.angle_alpha   90.00
_cell.angle_beta   90.00
_cell.angle_gamma   90.00
#
_symmetry.space_group_name_H-M   'P 1'
#
loop_
_entity.id
_entity.type
_entity.pdbx_description
1 polymer ?
#
loop_
_entity_poly.entity_id
_entity_poly.type
_entity_poly.pdbx_seq_one_letter_code
_entity_poly.pdbx_strand_id
1 'polypeptide(L)'
;RKSLTDYVNILHAISRQQDLGDVKGQTGGYLAIVTDTAESTYWRPYIGQSSNLHRRFSQHRQAFNQKDESALNYFIMSRHGSRQLNFMLLWKISEDKLKRMIR
;
A
#
# COMPACT_ATOMS: atom_id res chain seq x y z
N ARG A 1 23.21 6.61 13.20
CA ARG A 1 22.17 6.91 12.18
C ARG A 1 21.48 5.60 11.83
N LYS A 2 20.15 5.57 11.67
CA LYS A 2 19.42 4.36 11.25
C LYS A 2 19.70 4.04 9.78
N SER A 3 19.79 2.75 9.43
CA SER A 3 19.91 2.25 8.07
C SER A 3 18.57 2.29 7.32
N LEU A 4 18.58 2.13 5.99
CA LEU A 4 17.35 1.98 5.20
C LEU A 4 16.51 0.80 5.70
N THR A 5 17.15 -0.34 5.99
CA THR A 5 16.52 -1.53 6.55
C THR A 5 15.79 -1.22 7.85
N ASP A 6 16.38 -0.41 8.74
CA ASP A 6 15.74 -0.02 9.99
C ASP A 6 14.46 0.78 9.76
N TYR A 7 14.45 1.71 8.80
CA TYR A 7 13.26 2.49 8.45
C TYR A 7 12.17 1.61 7.83
N VAL A 8 12.52 0.72 6.91
CA VAL A 8 11.57 -0.21 6.29
C VAL A 8 10.95 -1.14 7.34
N ASN A 9 11.74 -1.62 8.29
CA ASN A 9 11.24 -2.43 9.41
C ASN A 9 10.26 -1.66 10.31
N ILE A 10 10.53 -0.38 10.58
CA ILE A 10 9.60 0.50 11.31
C ILE A 10 8.28 0.63 10.53
N LEU A 11 8.35 0.84 9.20
CA LEU A 11 7.15 0.94 8.37
C LEU A 11 6.33 -0.36 8.40
N HIS A 12 6.97 -1.52 8.32
CA HIS A 12 6.26 -2.79 8.46
C HIS A 12 5.65 -2.99 9.85
N ALA A 13 6.33 -2.54 10.91
CA ALA A 13 5.78 -2.60 12.27
C ALA A 13 4.52 -1.73 12.40
N ILE A 14 4.55 -0.49 11.90
CA ILE A 14 3.38 0.40 11.89
C ILE A 14 2.24 -0.20 11.05
N SER A 15 2.56 -0.71 9.85
CA SER A 15 1.57 -1.36 8.96
C SER A 15 0.86 -2.53 9.65
N ARG A 16 1.57 -3.38 10.40
CA ARG A 16 0.99 -4.49 11.16
C ARG A 16 0.12 -4.06 12.34
N GLN A 17 0.38 -2.89 12.92
CA GLN A 17 -0.44 -2.34 14.01
C GLN A 17 -1.74 -1.71 13.50
N GLN A 18 -1.84 -1.41 12.20
CA GLN A 18 -3.05 -0.86 11.62
C GLN A 18 -4.05 -1.97 11.31
N ASP A 19 -5.26 -1.85 11.86
CA ASP A 19 -6.38 -2.66 11.40
C ASP A 19 -6.88 -2.13 10.05
N LEU A 20 -6.33 -2.69 8.97
CA LEU A 20 -6.79 -2.40 7.61
C LEU A 20 -8.15 -3.02 7.30
N GLY A 21 -8.73 -3.84 8.18
CA GLY A 21 -10.09 -4.37 8.04
C GLY A 21 -11.16 -3.27 8.08
N ASP A 22 -10.92 -2.20 8.84
CA ASP A 22 -11.82 -1.06 9.03
C ASP A 22 -11.70 0.04 7.93
N VAL A 23 -11.06 -0.25 6.79
CA VAL A 23 -10.97 0.72 5.66
C VAL A 23 -12.09 0.57 4.64
N LYS A 24 -13.11 -0.24 4.95
CA LYS A 24 -14.25 -0.49 4.05
C LYS A 24 -15.06 0.80 3.86
N GLY A 25 -15.22 1.21 2.60
CA GLY A 25 -15.92 2.45 2.24
C GLY A 25 -15.18 3.74 2.58
N GLN A 26 -13.97 3.67 3.13
CA GLN A 26 -13.21 4.84 3.52
C GLN A 26 -12.51 5.49 2.32
N THR A 27 -12.60 6.81 2.25
CA THR A 27 -11.74 7.63 1.38
C THR A 27 -10.45 7.96 2.11
N GLY A 28 -9.32 7.84 1.44
CA GLY A 28 -8.05 8.16 2.07
C GLY A 28 -6.84 7.86 1.20
N GLY A 29 -5.67 7.95 1.84
CA GLY A 29 -4.38 7.68 1.23
C GLY A 29 -3.66 6.53 1.90
N TYR A 30 -2.81 5.86 1.12
CA TYR A 30 -2.04 4.71 1.55
C TYR A 30 -0.64 4.75 0.95
N LEU A 31 0.27 4.05 1.62
CA LEU A 31 1.59 3.70 1.13
C LEU A 31 1.59 2.21 0.78
N ALA A 32 1.86 1.90 -0.49
CA ALA A 32 2.27 0.57 -0.92
C ALA A 32 3.80 0.45 -0.71
N ILE A 33 4.19 -0.52 0.11
CA ILE A 33 5.57 -0.79 0.51
C ILE A 33 6.02 -2.04 -0.23
N VAL A 34 6.84 -1.85 -1.27
CA VAL A 34 7.47 -2.96 -1.98
C VAL A 34 8.87 -3.19 -1.43
N THR A 35 9.18 -4.42 -1.09
CA THR A 35 10.50 -4.88 -0.59
C THR A 35 10.90 -6.16 -1.30
N ASP A 36 12.17 -6.55 -1.20
CA ASP A 36 12.67 -7.83 -1.73
C ASP A 36 13.35 -8.62 -0.61
N THR A 37 12.95 -9.87 -0.38
CA THR A 37 13.55 -10.70 0.67
C THR A 37 14.95 -11.19 0.33
N ALA A 38 15.34 -11.17 -0.95
CA ALA A 38 16.68 -11.54 -1.40
C ALA A 38 17.63 -10.34 -1.49
N GLU A 39 17.11 -9.10 -1.50
CA GLU A 39 17.90 -7.88 -1.58
C GLU A 39 17.43 -6.85 -0.53
N SER A 40 18.10 -6.82 0.63
CA SER A 40 17.68 -5.99 1.78
C SER A 40 17.72 -4.48 1.52
N THR A 41 18.41 -4.04 0.47
CA THR A 41 18.47 -2.64 0.04
C THR A 41 17.36 -2.27 -0.95
N TYR A 42 16.66 -3.26 -1.49
CA TYR A 42 15.57 -3.02 -2.42
C TYR A 42 14.32 -2.57 -1.67
N TRP A 43 13.92 -1.33 -1.94
CA TRP A 43 12.70 -0.76 -1.42
C TRP A 43 12.10 0.22 -2.43
N ARG A 44 10.79 0.14 -2.65
CA ARG A 44 10.05 1.10 -3.48
C ARG A 44 8.75 1.53 -2.79
N PRO A 45 8.64 2.79 -2.36
CA PRO A 45 7.40 3.35 -1.84
C PRO A 45 6.50 3.82 -2.98
N TYR A 46 5.21 3.51 -2.90
CA TYR A 46 4.20 4.05 -3.81
C TYR A 46 3.05 4.65 -3.01
N ILE A 47 2.89 5.97 -3.09
CA ILE A 47 1.75 6.65 -2.47
C ILE A 47 0.57 6.57 -3.41
N GLY A 48 -0.59 6.21 -2.88
CA GLY A 48 -1.85 6.22 -3.62
C GLY A 48 -2.99 6.74 -2.76
N GLN A 49 -4.09 7.05 -3.44
CA GLN A 49 -5.34 7.45 -2.80
C GLN A 49 -6.53 6.77 -3.47
N SER A 50 -7.63 6.65 -2.74
CA SER A 50 -8.88 6.13 -3.29
C SER A 50 -10.07 6.63 -2.49
N SER A 51 -11.22 6.76 -3.16
CA SER A 51 -12.52 6.91 -2.49
C SER A 51 -13.00 5.63 -1.82
N ASN A 52 -12.40 4.47 -2.13
CA ASN A 52 -12.69 3.20 -1.50
C ASN A 52 -11.39 2.39 -1.34
N LEU A 53 -10.71 2.61 -0.22
CA LEU A 53 -9.42 1.98 0.08
C LEU A 53 -9.47 0.45 0.04
N HIS A 54 -10.51 -0.16 0.62
CA HIS A 54 -10.66 -1.62 0.63
C HIS A 54 -10.73 -2.19 -0.80
N ARG A 55 -11.55 -1.58 -1.67
CA ARG A 55 -11.62 -1.97 -3.08
C ARG A 55 -10.28 -1.79 -3.78
N ARG A 56 -9.58 -0.69 -3.52
CA ARG A 56 -8.27 -0.41 -4.14
C ARG A 56 -7.21 -1.44 -3.74
N PHE A 57 -7.14 -1.85 -2.48
CA PHE A 57 -6.23 -2.91 -2.04
C PHE A 57 -6.58 -4.26 -2.68
N SER A 58 -7.87 -4.56 -2.80
CA SER A 58 -8.34 -5.77 -3.49
C SER A 58 -7.95 -5.77 -4.96
N GLN A 59 -8.07 -4.63 -5.66
CA GLN A 59 -7.64 -4.49 -7.06
C GLN A 59 -6.13 -4.72 -7.22
N HIS A 60 -5.29 -4.18 -6.33
CA HIS A 60 -3.84 -4.45 -6.37
C HIS A 60 -3.54 -5.93 -6.23
N ARG A 61 -4.20 -6.63 -5.29
CA ARG A 61 -4.05 -8.09 -5.12
C ARG A 61 -4.60 -8.87 -6.31
N GLN A 62 -5.72 -8.43 -6.89
CA GLN A 62 -6.32 -9.10 -8.04
C GLN A 62 -5.44 -8.99 -9.29
N ALA A 63 -4.79 -7.84 -9.51
CA ALA A 63 -3.83 -7.65 -10.60
C ALA A 63 -2.69 -8.68 -10.54
N PHE A 64 -2.27 -9.11 -9.34
CA PHE A 64 -1.34 -10.23 -9.17
C PHE A 64 -1.89 -11.54 -9.68
N ASN A 65 -3.09 -11.90 -9.23
CA ASN A 65 -3.72 -13.16 -9.61
C ASN A 65 -3.98 -13.23 -11.12
N GLN A 66 -4.26 -12.08 -11.74
CA GLN A 66 -4.57 -11.96 -13.17
C GLN A 66 -3.34 -11.72 -14.05
N LYS A 67 -2.16 -11.57 -13.45
CA LYS A 67 -0.93 -11.25 -14.17
C LYS A 67 -1.03 -9.98 -15.04
N ASP A 68 -1.72 -8.95 -14.54
CA ASP A 68 -2.00 -7.73 -15.30
C ASP A 68 -0.75 -6.84 -15.42
N GLU A 69 -0.04 -6.95 -16.54
CA GLU A 69 1.17 -6.17 -16.85
C GLU A 69 0.94 -4.65 -16.90
N SER A 70 -0.30 -4.18 -17.08
CA SER A 70 -0.64 -2.76 -17.04
C SER A 70 -0.68 -2.20 -15.61
N ALA A 71 -0.83 -3.07 -14.61
CA ALA A 71 -0.83 -2.68 -13.21
C ALA A 71 0.61 -2.50 -12.70
N LEU A 72 0.99 -1.27 -12.35
CA LEU A 72 2.32 -0.93 -11.85
C LEU A 72 2.82 -1.87 -10.75
N ASN A 73 1.98 -2.16 -9.76
CA ASN A 73 2.36 -3.04 -8.65
C ASN A 73 2.66 -4.45 -9.13
N TYR A 74 1.84 -5.01 -10.04
CA TYR A 74 2.12 -6.31 -10.64
C TYR A 74 3.42 -6.28 -11.43
N PHE A 75 3.58 -5.30 -12.34
CA PHE A 75 4.79 -5.16 -13.16
C PHE A 75 6.07 -5.10 -12.30
N ILE A 76 6.05 -4.35 -11.20
CA ILE A 76 7.19 -4.24 -10.31
C ILE A 76 7.44 -5.57 -9.59
N MET A 77 6.41 -6.21 -9.06
CA MET A 77 6.57 -7.40 -8.24
C MET A 77 6.84 -8.67 -9.07
N SER A 78 6.38 -8.76 -10.33
CA SER A 78 6.58 -9.92 -11.20
C SER A 78 8.01 -10.05 -11.74
N ARG A 79 8.80 -8.98 -11.70
CA ARG A 79 10.18 -8.96 -12.22
C ARG A 79 11.16 -9.80 -11.40
N HIS A 80 10.87 -10.08 -10.12
CA HIS A 80 11.73 -10.88 -9.23
C HIS A 80 10.89 -11.68 -8.24
N GLY A 81 11.18 -12.98 -8.10
CA GLY A 81 10.36 -13.93 -7.32
C GLY A 81 10.37 -13.76 -5.79
N SER A 82 11.14 -12.81 -5.28
CA SER A 82 11.34 -12.58 -3.84
C SER A 82 10.71 -11.27 -3.34
N ARG A 83 9.93 -10.59 -4.18
CA ARG A 83 9.32 -9.30 -3.82
C ARG A 83 8.05 -9.47 -2.98
N GLN A 84 7.86 -8.56 -2.03
CA GLN A 84 6.69 -8.49 -1.15
C GLN A 84 6.04 -7.11 -1.23
N LEU A 85 4.70 -7.10 -1.21
CA LEU A 85 3.89 -5.88 -1.20
C LEU A 85 3.07 -5.81 0.08
N ASN A 86 3.30 -4.76 0.86
CA ASN A 86 2.53 -4.43 2.05
C ASN A 86 1.83 -3.08 1.89
N PHE A 87 0.80 -2.82 2.69
CA PHE A 87 0.08 -1.54 2.68
C PHE A 87 0.09 -0.90 4.06
N MET A 88 0.23 0.42 4.11
CA MET A 88 0.04 1.24 5.30
C MET A 88 -0.95 2.34 4.97
N LEU A 89 -1.96 2.52 5.81
CA LEU A 89 -2.85 3.67 5.78
C LEU A 89 -2.08 4.92 6.21
N LEU A 90 -2.17 5.99 5.41
CA LEU A 90 -1.53 7.27 5.72
C LEU A 90 -2.54 8.28 6.27
N TRP A 91 -3.73 8.36 5.66
CA TRP A 91 -4.82 9.22 6.13
C TRP A 91 -6.19 8.66 5.74
N LYS A 92 -7.22 9.00 6.53
CA LYS A 92 -8.64 8.83 6.20
C LYS A 92 -9.28 10.21 6.10
N ILE A 93 -10.25 10.36 5.19
CA ILE A 93 -11.13 11.53 5.15
C ILE A 93 -12.47 11.08 5.72
N SER A 94 -12.89 11.69 6.84
CA SER A 94 -14.21 11.41 7.41
C SER A 94 -15.32 11.80 6.45
N GLU A 95 -16.44 11.08 6.50
CA GLU A 95 -17.59 11.39 5.63
C GLU A 95 -18.05 12.83 5.76
N ASP A 96 -18.08 13.38 6.98
CA ASP A 96 -18.50 14.77 7.21
C ASP A 96 -17.54 15.78 6.56
N LYS A 97 -16.23 15.50 6.62
CA LYS A 97 -15.23 16.32 5.94
C LYS A 97 -15.41 16.22 4.43
N LEU A 98 -15.70 15.03 3.91
CA LEU A 98 -15.94 14.80 2.49
C LEU A 98 -17.19 15.57 2.01
N LYS A 99 -18.30 15.48 2.76
CA LYS A 99 -19.55 16.21 2.48
C LYS A 99 -19.36 17.72 2.47
N ARG A 100 -18.48 18.26 3.30
CA ARG A 100 -18.13 19.69 3.33
C ARG A 100 -17.27 20.15 2.16
N MET A 101 -16.47 19.26 1.57
CA MET A 101 -15.58 19.61 0.45
C MET A 101 -16.29 19.62 -0.91
N ILE A 102 -17.48 19.01 -1.00
CA ILE A 102 -18.26 18.87 -2.25
C ILE A 102 -19.45 19.85 -2.28
N ARG A 103 -19.61 20.66 -1.22
CA ARG A 103 -20.55 21.80 -1.17
C ARG A 103 -19.81 23.08 -1.48
#